data_AF-A0A7G1I6M2-F1
#
_entry.id   AF-A0A7G1I6M2-F1
#
_cell.length_a   1.000
_cell.length_b   1.000
_cell.length_c   1.000
_cell.angle_alpha   90.00
_cell.angle_beta   90.00
_cell.angle_gamma   90.00
#
_symmetry.space_group_name_H-M   'P 1'
#
loop_
_entity.id
_entity.type
_entity.pdbx_description
1 polymer ?
#
loop_
_entity_poly.entity_id
_entity_poly.type
_entity_poly.pdbx_seq_one_letter_code
_entity_poly.pdbx_strand_id
1 'polypeptide(L)' 'MVSDRVDGLIVGPGCPGEIAEALSALVTDEQLRAHLGSAARERASDFGLDRWYQQLTQLWTRLASTPAALSR' A
#
# COMPACT_ATOMS: atom_id res chain seq x y z
N MET A 1 3.25 2.79 -1.12
CA MET A 1 4.14 3.55 -0.20
C MET A 1 3.98 2.97 1.19
N VAL A 2 5.09 2.69 1.86
CA VAL A 2 5.18 2.14 3.23
C VAL A 2 5.17 3.29 4.24
N SER A 3 4.53 3.10 5.38
CA SER A 3 4.38 4.04 6.49
C SER A 3 4.95 3.44 7.76
N ASP A 4 5.86 4.17 8.42
CA ASP A 4 6.56 3.69 9.61
C ASP A 4 5.60 3.35 10.75
N ARG A 5 5.86 2.24 11.44
CA ARG A 5 5.09 1.69 12.57
C ARG A 5 3.63 1.33 12.23
N VAL A 6 3.21 1.41 10.97
CA VAL A 6 1.84 1.10 10.53
C VAL A 6 1.81 -0.14 9.67
N ASP A 7 2.51 -0.11 8.53
CA ASP A 7 2.57 -1.21 7.56
C ASP A 7 4.02 -1.67 7.30
N GLY A 8 4.97 -1.14 8.06
CA GLY A 8 6.38 -1.50 8.04
C GLY A 8 7.20 -0.74 9.08
N LEU A 9 8.51 -0.96 9.06
CA LEU A 9 9.49 -0.18 9.82
C LEU A 9 10.40 0.55 8.83
N ILE A 10 10.60 1.85 9.04
CA ILE A 10 11.52 2.66 8.24
C ILE A 10 12.81 2.85 9.03
N VAL A 11 13.93 2.65 8.34
CA VAL A 11 15.28 2.83 8.90
C VAL A 11 16.04 3.87 8.09
N GLY A 12 17.01 4.51 8.73
CA GLY A 12 17.93 5.43 8.08
C GLY A 12 18.78 4.76 7.00
N PRO A 13 19.03 5.43 5.87
CA PRO A 13 19.90 4.90 4.84
C PRO A 13 21.34 4.80 5.36
N GLY A 14 22.00 3.67 5.13
CA GLY A 14 23.38 3.45 5.59
C GLY A 14 23.54 3.23 7.10
N CYS A 15 22.45 3.02 7.84
CA CYS A 15 22.46 2.75 9.29
C CYS A 15 22.26 1.26 9.60
N PRO A 16 23.32 0.41 9.57
CA PRO A 16 23.18 -1.02 9.83
C PRO A 16 22.70 -1.33 11.26
N GLY A 17 23.00 -0.47 12.24
CA GLY A 17 22.48 -0.62 13.60
C GLY A 17 20.96 -0.55 13.66
N GLU A 18 20.34 0.39 12.94
CA GLU A 18 18.89 0.50 12.88
C GLU A 18 18.24 -0.70 12.17
N ILE A 19 18.91 -1.25 11.14
CA ILE A 19 18.47 -2.50 10.50
C ILE A 19 18.50 -3.65 11.52
N ALA A 20 19.59 -3.79 12.28
CA ALA A 20 19.72 -4.85 13.28
C ALA A 20 18.65 -4.75 14.38
N GLU A 21 18.36 -3.54 14.85
CA GLU A 21 17.30 -3.28 15.83
C GLU A 21 15.90 -3.60 15.26
N ALA A 22 15.60 -3.14 14.04
CA ALA A 22 14.32 -3.40 13.39
C ALA A 22 14.09 -4.91 13.17
N LEU A 23 15.12 -5.63 12.72
CA LEU A 23 15.07 -7.09 12.57
C LEU A 23 14.90 -7.79 13.92
N SER A 24 15.64 -7.36 14.95
CA SER A 24 15.54 -7.92 16.30
C SER A 24 14.15 -7.75 16.88
N ALA A 25 13.54 -6.57 16.71
CA ALA A 25 12.16 -6.32 17.12
C ALA A 25 11.17 -7.24 16.39
N LEU A 26 11.28 -7.39 15.07
CA LEU A 26 10.39 -8.26 14.29
C LEU A 26 10.54 -9.76 14.62
N VAL A 27 11.73 -10.19 14.98
CA VAL A 27 12.00 -11.58 15.36
C VAL A 27 11.50 -11.89 16.77
N THR A 28 11.72 -10.97 17.71
CA THR A 28 11.42 -11.20 19.15
C THR A 28 9.98 -10.85 19.53
N ASP A 29 9.33 -9.93 18.82
CA ASP A 29 7.94 -9.54 19.07
C ASP A 29 7.01 -10.09 17.98
N GLU A 30 6.34 -11.21 18.30
CA GLU A 30 5.36 -11.83 17.41
C GLU A 30 4.12 -10.96 17.17
N GLN A 31 3.66 -10.22 18.18
CA GLN A 31 2.46 -9.39 18.05
C GLN A 31 2.72 -8.21 17.11
N LEU A 32 3.86 -7.55 17.25
CA LEU A 32 4.32 -6.51 16.33
C LEU A 32 4.40 -7.04 14.89
N ARG A 33 5.06 -8.19 14.70
CA ARG A 33 5.21 -8.81 13.38
C ARG A 33 3.87 -9.16 12.75
N ALA A 34 2.94 -9.72 13.52
CA ALA A 34 1.60 -10.07 13.04
C ALA A 34 0.79 -8.81 12.67
N HIS A 35 0.84 -7.78 13.51
CA HIS A 35 0.14 -6.52 13.29
C HIS A 35 0.61 -5.83 12.00
N LEU A 36 1.92 -5.58 11.88
CA LEU A 36 2.50 -4.94 10.70
C LEU A 36 2.26 -5.78 9.43
N GLY A 37 2.38 -7.11 9.54
CA GLY A 37 2.13 -8.01 8.40
C GLY A 37 0.67 -8.02 7.93
N SER A 38 -0.30 -7.84 8.83
CA SER A 38 -1.72 -7.71 8.46
C SER A 38 -1.96 -6.39 7.74
N ALA A 39 -1.52 -5.27 8.34
CA ALA A 39 -1.66 -3.94 7.77
C ALA A 39 -0.97 -3.81 6.40
N ALA A 40 0.21 -4.42 6.25
CA ALA A 40 0.92 -4.46 4.98
C ALA A 40 0.15 -5.19 3.88
N ARG A 41 -0.56 -6.29 4.19
CA ARG A 41 -1.38 -7.02 3.21
C ARG A 41 -2.60 -6.22 2.78
N GLU A 42 -3.28 -5.59 3.73
CA GLU A 42 -4.40 -4.69 3.45
C GLU A 42 -3.94 -3.54 2.55
N ARG A 43 -2.82 -2.91 2.89
CA ARG A 43 -2.20 -1.85 2.08
C ARG A 43 -1.80 -2.34 0.69
N ALA A 44 -1.21 -3.53 0.58
CA ALA A 44 -0.81 -4.08 -0.71
C ALA A 44 -2.01 -4.32 -1.64
N SER A 45 -3.18 -4.63 -1.08
CA SER A 45 -4.41 -4.81 -1.86
C SER A 45 -4.84 -3.55 -2.61
N ASP A 46 -4.45 -2.36 -2.12
CA ASP A 46 -4.72 -1.10 -2.81
C ASP A 46 -4.04 -1.01 -4.19
N PHE A 47 -2.94 -1.73 -4.37
CA PHE A 47 -2.09 -1.69 -5.57
C PHE A 47 -2.28 -2.92 -6.47
N GLY A 48 -3.24 -3.80 -6.15
CA GLY A 48 -3.57 -4.97 -6.95
C GLY A 48 -4.18 -4.60 -8.31
N LEU A 49 -3.85 -5.38 -9.34
CA LEU A 49 -4.32 -5.14 -10.71
C LEU A 49 -5.84 -5.15 -10.81
N ASP A 50 -6.53 -6.02 -10.08
CA ASP A 50 -8.00 -6.13 -10.12
C ASP A 50 -8.67 -4.81 -9.74
N ARG A 51 -8.23 -4.20 -8.63
CA ARG A 51 -8.75 -2.92 -8.17
C ARG A 51 -8.44 -1.81 -9.18
N TRP A 52 -7.23 -1.83 -9.74
CA TRP A 52 -6.82 -0.87 -10.76
C TRP A 52 -7.69 -0.98 -12.03
N TYR A 53 -7.93 -2.19 -12.53
CA TYR A 53 -8.82 -2.44 -13.67
C TYR A 53 -10.25 -1.98 -13.39
N GLN A 54 -10.78 -2.26 -12.20
CA GLN A 54 -12.12 -1.80 -11.81
C GLN A 54 -12.23 -0.28 -11.82
N GLN A 55 -11.25 0.43 -11.23
CA GLN A 55 -11.23 1.89 -11.20
C GLN A 55 -11.12 2.49 -12.61
N LEU A 56 -10.25 1.93 -13.45
CA LEU A 56 -10.07 2.39 -14.82
C LEU A 56 -11.33 2.13 -15.66
N THR A 57 -11.95 0.97 -15.53
CA THR A 57 -13.22 0.63 -16.18
C THR A 57 -14.33 1.59 -15.75
N GLN A 58 -14.48 1.84 -14.45
CA GLN A 58 -15.45 2.81 -13.94
C GLN A 58 -15.23 4.22 -14.48
N LEU A 59 -13.97 4.65 -14.63
CA LEU A 59 -13.65 5.94 -15.22
C LEU A 59 -14.05 6.00 -16.70
N TRP A 60 -13.61 5.03 -17.50
CA TRP A 60 -13.92 4.99 -18.93
C TRP A 60 -15.42 4.86 -19.21
N THR A 61 -16.12 3.99 -18.48
CA THR A 61 -17.57 3.85 -18.61
C THR A 61 -18.28 5.16 -18.27
N ARG A 62 -17.86 5.87 -17.21
CA ARG A 62 -18.43 7.19 -16.88
C ARG A 62 -18.21 8.21 -18.00
N LEU A 63 -17.01 8.28 -18.55
CA LEU A 63 -16.68 9.21 -19.63
C LEU A 63 -17.43 8.89 -20.93
N ALA A 64 -17.55 7.60 -21.30
CA ALA A 64 -18.29 7.16 -22.48
C ALA A 64 -19.81 7.35 -22.34
N SER A 65 -20.33 7.29 -21.11
CA SER A 65 -21.75 7.50 -20.80
C SER A 65 -22.11 8.97 -20.61
N THR A 66 -21.12 9.86 -20.56
CA THR A 66 -21.37 11.31 -20.51
C THR A 66 -21.77 11.74 -21.92
N PRO A 67 -23.02 12.15 -22.16
CA PRO A 67 -23.40 12.65 -23.48
C PRO A 67 -22.47 13.81 -23.83
N ALA A 68 -21.86 13.77 -25.01
CA ALA A 68 -21.02 14.85 -25.51
C ALA A 68 -21.80 16.15 -25.35
N ALA A 69 -21.38 17.01 -24.41
CA ALA A 69 -21.98 18.31 -24.25
C ALA A 69 -21.69 19.11 -25.53
N LEU A 70 -22.66 19.10 -26.44
CA LEU A 70 -22.88 20.05 -27.54
C LEU A 70 -21.64 20.35 -28.38
N SER A 71 -21.32 19.48 -29.34
CA SER A 71 -20.64 19.95 -30.56
C SER A 71 -21.70 20.57 -31.49
N ARG A 72 -21.55 21.88 -31.68
CA ARG A 72 -22.26 22.75 -32.63
C ARG A 72 -22.45 22.15 -34.02
#